data_AF-A0A7Z7G3V2-F1
#
_entry.id   AF-A0A7Z7G3V2-F1
#
_cell.length_a   1.000
_cell.length_b   1.000
_cell.length_c   1.000
_cell.angle_alpha   90.00
_cell.angle_beta   90.00
_cell.angle_gamma   90.00
#
_symmetry.space_group_name_H-M   'P 1'
#
loop_
_entity.id
_entity.type
_entity.pdbx_description
1 polymer ?
#
loop_
_entity_poly.entity_id
_entity_poly.type
_entity_poly.pdbx_seq_one_letter_code
_entity_poly.pdbx_strand_id
1 'polypeptide(L)'
;MKMQWALIAGLVFALLTGIFAVINVDSVQVNLLFNTVQIPLILLILGCTLIGGIIVGSYGIFRQYRLQRENKQLKLRVSELESSAASSSSSSLDSFKSMDTLGTIDSDNASVESDAIQSQRKGNPSGTL
;
A
#
# COMPACT_ATOMS: atom_id res chain seq x y z
N MET A 1 -5.73 10.13 -10.25
CA MET A 1 -6.54 11.31 -10.66
C MET A 1 -7.35 11.95 -9.52
N LYS A 2 -7.85 11.19 -8.52
CA LYS A 2 -8.76 11.70 -7.46
C LYS A 2 -8.26 12.94 -6.70
N MET A 3 -6.98 13.00 -6.37
CA MET A 3 -6.39 14.14 -5.65
C MET A 3 -6.34 15.42 -6.51
N GLN A 4 -6.08 15.30 -7.81
CA GLN A 4 -6.08 16.46 -8.72
C GLN A 4 -7.49 17.05 -8.87
N TRP A 5 -8.52 16.20 -8.92
CA TRP A 5 -9.91 16.64 -8.92
C TRP A 5 -10.32 17.28 -7.58
N ALA A 6 -9.82 16.78 -6.44
CA ALA A 6 -10.05 17.42 -5.16
C ALA A 6 -9.40 18.82 -5.08
N LEU A 7 -8.18 18.98 -5.62
CA LEU A 7 -7.51 20.27 -5.69
C LEU A 7 -8.25 21.25 -6.60
N ILE A 8 -8.72 20.81 -7.78
CA ILE A 8 -9.49 21.68 -8.68
C ILE A 8 -10.82 22.10 -8.05
N ALA A 9 -11.52 21.18 -7.40
CA ALA A 9 -12.76 21.49 -6.68
C ALA A 9 -12.52 22.44 -5.50
N GLY A 10 -11.43 22.24 -4.75
CA GLY A 10 -11.02 23.13 -3.67
C GLY A 10 -10.67 24.54 -4.15
N LEU A 11 -9.97 24.66 -5.29
CA LEU A 11 -9.64 25.96 -5.89
C LEU A 11 -10.90 26.70 -6.35
N VAL A 12 -11.81 26.01 -7.03
CA VAL A 12 -13.11 26.58 -7.43
C VAL A 12 -13.89 27.03 -6.20
N PHE A 13 -13.94 26.20 -5.15
CA PHE A 13 -14.62 26.54 -3.90
C PHE A 13 -13.99 27.75 -3.20
N ALA A 14 -12.66 27.85 -3.18
CA ALA A 14 -11.95 29.00 -2.63
C ALA A 14 -12.25 30.28 -3.41
N LEU A 15 -12.29 30.21 -4.75
CA LEU A 15 -12.68 31.34 -5.60
C LEU A 15 -14.12 31.78 -5.31
N LEU A 16 -15.07 30.84 -5.23
CA LEU A 16 -16.46 31.13 -4.88
C LEU A 16 -16.55 31.81 -3.50
N THR A 17 -15.86 31.26 -2.51
CA THR A 17 -15.83 31.80 -1.14
C THR A 17 -15.22 33.20 -1.11
N GLY A 18 -14.18 33.45 -1.91
CA GLY A 18 -13.58 34.78 -2.06
C GLY A 18 -14.53 35.80 -2.69
N ILE A 19 -15.30 35.40 -3.70
CA ILE A 19 -16.34 36.26 -4.29
C ILE A 19 -17.41 36.61 -3.25
N PHE A 20 -17.88 35.62 -2.48
CA PHE A 20 -18.82 35.85 -1.38
C PHE A 20 -18.25 36.78 -0.31
N ALA A 21 -16.96 36.68 -0.02
CA ALA A 21 -16.30 37.56 0.95
C ALA A 21 -16.31 39.03 0.53
N VAL A 22 -16.15 39.31 -0.76
CA VAL A 22 -16.15 40.69 -1.27
C VAL A 22 -17.57 41.26 -1.33
N ILE A 23 -18.54 40.47 -1.82
CA ILE A 23 -19.92 40.95 -2.02
C ILE A 23 -20.67 41.07 -0.69
N ASN A 24 -20.36 40.22 0.28
CA ASN A 24 -21.13 40.09 1.52
C ASN A 24 -20.26 40.35 2.77
N VAL A 25 -19.50 41.46 2.73
CA VAL A 25 -18.74 41.97 3.88
C VAL A 25 -19.62 42.78 4.86
N ASP A 26 -20.94 42.66 4.74
CA ASP A 26 -21.89 43.34 5.61
C ASP A 26 -21.74 42.86 7.05
N SER A 27 -21.73 43.83 7.97
CA SER A 27 -21.62 43.56 9.40
C SER A 27 -22.96 43.08 9.95
N VAL A 28 -22.96 41.89 10.55
CA VAL A 28 -24.15 41.31 11.17
C VAL A 28 -23.94 41.25 12.69
N GLN A 29 -25.02 41.54 13.41
CA GLN A 29 -25.04 41.43 14.86
C GLN A 29 -25.21 39.98 15.27
N VAL A 30 -24.26 39.44 16.05
CA VAL A 30 -24.35 38.08 16.59
C VAL A 30 -24.30 38.10 18.10
N ASN A 31 -25.20 37.32 18.72
CA ASN A 31 -25.25 37.10 20.16
C ASN A 31 -24.45 35.84 20.50
N LEU A 32 -23.23 36.02 20.98
CA LEU A 32 -22.29 34.95 21.33
C LEU A 32 -22.49 34.42 22.75
N LEU A 33 -23.74 34.12 23.13
CA LEU A 33 -24.22 33.61 24.43
C LEU A 33 -23.90 34.49 25.67
N PHE A 34 -22.73 35.13 25.70
CA PHE A 34 -22.18 35.96 26.76
C PHE A 34 -21.92 37.40 26.33
N ASN A 35 -21.92 37.68 25.02
CA ASN A 35 -21.70 39.04 24.50
C ASN A 35 -22.28 39.21 23.09
N THR A 36 -22.66 40.43 22.73
CA THR A 36 -23.13 40.77 21.39
C THR A 36 -22.05 41.54 20.63
N VAL A 37 -21.67 41.05 19.46
CA VAL A 37 -20.58 41.64 18.67
C VAL A 37 -21.02 41.85 17.22
N GLN A 38 -20.60 42.98 16.63
CA GLN A 38 -20.75 43.23 15.19
C GLN A 38 -19.54 42.65 14.46
N ILE A 39 -19.74 41.61 13.67
CA ILE A 39 -18.70 41.05 12.80
C ILE A 39 -19.25 40.84 11.39
N PRO A 40 -18.41 40.93 10.35
CA PRO A 40 -18.83 40.64 8.98
C PRO A 40 -19.37 39.20 8.85
N LEU A 41 -20.45 39.02 8.09
CA LEU A 41 -21.11 37.71 7.96
C LEU A 41 -20.16 36.64 7.41
N ILE A 42 -19.29 37.01 6.47
CA ILE A 42 -18.28 36.09 5.92
C ILE A 42 -17.29 35.60 6.97
N LEU A 43 -16.86 36.43 7.92
CA LEU A 43 -15.92 36.01 8.96
C LEU A 43 -16.54 34.93 9.85
N LEU A 44 -17.84 35.04 10.12
CA LEU A 44 -18.59 34.02 10.85
C LEU A 44 -18.66 32.71 10.06
N ILE A 45 -19.05 32.78 8.77
CA ILE A 45 -19.12 31.60 7.90
C ILE A 45 -17.76 30.93 7.78
N LEU A 46 -16.70 31.69 7.47
CA LEU A 46 -15.35 31.17 7.37
C LEU A 46 -14.88 30.52 8.68
N GLY A 47 -15.15 31.15 9.83
CA GLY A 47 -14.80 30.59 11.13
C GLY A 47 -15.50 29.26 11.39
N CYS A 48 -16.82 29.20 11.22
CA CYS A 48 -17.59 27.96 11.39
C CYS A 48 -17.17 26.87 10.40
N THR A 49 -16.97 27.23 9.14
CA THR A 49 -16.58 26.29 8.08
C THR A 49 -15.17 25.76 8.30
N LEU A 50 -14.24 26.59 8.76
CA LEU A 50 -12.89 26.18 9.11
C LEU A 50 -12.90 25.17 10.27
N ILE A 51 -13.66 25.45 11.33
CA ILE A 51 -13.82 24.52 12.47
C ILE A 51 -14.46 23.22 12.00
N GLY A 52 -15.55 23.27 11.23
CA GLY A 52 -16.18 22.08 10.66
C GLY A 52 -15.23 21.28 9.78
N GLY A 53 -14.42 21.96 8.96
CA GLY A 53 -13.39 21.36 8.12
C GLY A 53 -12.30 20.65 8.91
N ILE A 54 -11.85 21.22 10.04
CA ILE A 54 -10.90 20.59 10.96
C ILE A 54 -11.51 19.31 11.57
N ILE A 55 -12.76 19.36 12.00
CA ILE A 55 -13.46 18.20 12.58
C ILE A 55 -13.60 17.08 11.54
N VAL A 56 -14.11 17.39 10.34
CA VAL A 56 -14.28 16.41 9.27
C VAL A 56 -12.94 15.87 8.77
N GLY A 57 -11.95 16.77 8.62
CA GLY A 57 -10.59 16.42 8.20
C GLY A 57 -9.95 15.45 9.19
N SER A 58 -9.94 15.80 10.48
CA SER A 58 -9.38 14.94 11.53
C SER A 58 -10.06 13.58 11.59
N TYR A 59 -11.40 13.53 11.48
CA TYR A 59 -12.14 12.27 11.40
C TYR A 59 -11.75 11.44 10.16
N GLY A 60 -11.56 12.10 9.02
CA GLY A 60 -11.08 11.47 7.78
C GLY A 60 -9.70 10.84 7.93
N ILE A 61 -8.72 11.56 8.51
CA ILE A 61 -7.39 11.02 8.80
C ILE A 61 -7.49 9.83 9.75
N PHE A 62 -8.27 9.95 10.84
CA PHE A 62 -8.44 8.88 11.82
C PHE A 62 -9.00 7.61 11.18
N ARG A 63 -10.06 7.73 10.38
CA ARG A 63 -10.66 6.60 9.65
C ARG A 63 -9.66 5.96 8.68
N GLN A 64 -8.93 6.78 7.93
CA GLN A 64 -7.90 6.31 7.00
C GLN A 64 -6.81 5.51 7.74
N TYR A 65 -6.35 5.98 8.89
CA TYR A 65 -5.35 5.28 9.69
C TYR A 65 -5.84 3.90 10.17
N ARG A 66 -7.09 3.81 10.64
CA ARG A 66 -7.67 2.53 11.07
C ARG A 66 -7.76 1.52 9.93
N LEU A 67 -8.24 1.97 8.77
CA LEU A 67 -8.32 1.14 7.56
C LEU A 67 -6.94 0.66 7.09
N GLN A 68 -5.90 1.47 7.23
CA GLN A 68 -4.53 1.06 6.91
C GLN A 68 -4.02 -0.02 7.86
N ARG A 69 -4.30 0.07 9.16
CA ARG A 69 -3.94 -0.98 10.14
C ARG A 69 -4.64 -2.31 9.83
N GLU A 70 -5.95 -2.26 9.59
CA GLU A 70 -6.74 -3.44 9.20
C GLU A 70 -6.18 -4.06 7.90
N ASN A 71 -5.86 -3.24 6.89
CA ASN A 71 -5.23 -3.70 5.66
C ASN A 71 -3.88 -4.40 5.90
N LYS A 72 -3.04 -3.86 6.78
CA LYS A 72 -1.75 -4.49 7.11
C LYS A 72 -1.96 -5.86 7.77
N GLN A 73 -2.88 -5.97 8.72
CA GLN A 73 -3.17 -7.25 9.38
C GLN A 73 -3.75 -8.28 8.41
N LEU A 74 -4.68 -7.86 7.54
CA LEU A 74 -5.26 -8.73 6.53
C LEU A 74 -4.18 -9.23 5.55
N LYS A 75 -3.28 -8.36 5.09
CA LYS A 75 -2.15 -8.74 4.22
C LYS A 75 -1.20 -9.74 4.88
N LEU A 76 -0.91 -9.57 6.17
CA LEU A 76 -0.07 -10.52 6.91
C LEU A 76 -0.73 -11.89 7.01
N ARG A 77 -2.02 -11.96 7.33
CA ARG A 77 -2.76 -13.23 7.39
C ARG A 77 -2.83 -13.93 6.03
N VAL A 78 -3.02 -13.18 4.95
CA VAL A 78 -2.99 -13.74 3.58
C VAL A 78 -1.61 -14.34 3.30
N SER A 79 -0.53 -13.61 3.59
CA SER A 79 0.83 -14.11 3.39
C SER A 79 1.16 -15.35 4.22
N GLU A 80 0.68 -15.42 5.47
CA GLU A 80 0.89 -16.56 6.37
C GLU A 80 0.16 -17.81 5.87
N LEU A 81 -1.09 -17.66 5.43
CA LEU A 81 -1.88 -18.74 4.85
C LEU A 81 -1.28 -19.25 3.54
N GLU A 82 -0.81 -18.35 2.67
CA GLU A 82 -0.09 -18.73 1.44
C GLU A 82 1.20 -19.50 1.75
N SER A 83 1.96 -19.08 2.76
CA SER A 83 3.19 -19.79 3.18
C SER A 83 2.91 -21.18 3.78
N SER A 84 1.79 -21.33 4.50
CA SER A 84 1.37 -22.60 5.11
C SER A 84 0.77 -23.58 4.09
N ALA A 85 0.10 -23.05 3.07
CA ALA A 85 -0.36 -23.83 1.92
C ALA A 85 0.81 -24.32 1.07
N ALA A 86 1.83 -23.48 0.86
CA ALA A 86 3.04 -23.86 0.15
C ALA A 86 3.82 -24.98 0.87
N SER A 87 3.98 -24.89 2.20
CA SER A 87 4.69 -25.91 2.99
C SER A 87 3.94 -27.24 3.13
N SER A 88 2.59 -27.23 3.08
CA SER A 88 1.78 -28.46 3.06
C SER A 88 1.78 -29.16 1.69
N SER A 89 2.00 -28.41 0.61
CA SER A 89 2.13 -28.97 -0.74
C SER A 89 3.48 -29.66 -0.98
N SER A 90 4.57 -29.16 -0.36
CA SER A 90 5.89 -29.79 -0.44
C SER A 90 6.00 -31.08 0.38
N SER A 91 5.38 -31.14 1.57
CA SER A 91 5.38 -32.36 2.40
C SER A 91 4.58 -33.52 1.78
N SER A 92 3.56 -33.20 0.98
CA SER A 92 2.77 -34.18 0.22
C SER A 92 3.55 -34.74 -0.98
N LEU A 93 4.41 -33.94 -1.61
CA LEU A 93 5.30 -34.37 -2.71
C LEU A 93 6.46 -35.25 -2.22
N ASP A 94 6.99 -35.02 -1.03
CA ASP A 94 8.05 -35.84 -0.44
C ASP A 94 7.56 -37.23 0.00
N SER A 95 6.29 -37.36 0.42
CA SER A 95 5.70 -38.66 0.75
C SER A 95 5.48 -39.56 -0.48
N PHE A 96 5.23 -38.98 -1.66
CA PHE A 96 5.06 -39.77 -2.89
C PHE A 96 6.40 -40.31 -3.42
N LYS A 97 7.49 -39.53 -3.29
CA LYS A 97 8.83 -39.92 -3.74
C LYS A 97 9.43 -41.10 -2.95
N SER A 98 8.94 -41.34 -1.74
CA SER A 98 9.42 -42.37 -0.83
C SER A 98 8.85 -43.77 -1.12
N MET A 99 7.85 -43.88 -2.01
CA MET A 99 7.19 -45.15 -2.35
C MET A 99 7.73 -45.84 -3.62
N ASP A 100 8.63 -45.19 -4.37
CA ASP A 100 9.28 -45.77 -5.56
C ASP A 100 10.64 -46.45 -5.24
N THR A 101 11.18 -46.26 -4.03
CA THR A 101 12.53 -46.72 -3.68
C THR A 101 12.62 -48.13 -3.10
N LEU A 102 11.52 -48.90 -3.10
CA LEU A 102 11.50 -50.29 -2.60
C LEU A 102 11.39 -51.30 -3.76
N GLY A 103 12.18 -51.10 -4.81
CA GLY A 103 12.02 -51.82 -6.06
C GLY A 103 13.29 -52.00 -6.90
N THR A 104 14.50 -52.07 -6.32
CA THR A 104 15.62 -52.72 -7.04
C THR A 104 16.63 -53.30 -6.06
N ILE A 105 16.57 -54.61 -5.91
CA ILE A 105 17.61 -55.47 -5.34
C ILE A 105 18.66 -55.73 -6.44
N ASP A 106 19.89 -55.90 -5.98
CA ASP A 106 21.01 -56.64 -6.57
C ASP A 106 22.04 -55.92 -7.47
N SER A 107 23.25 -55.91 -6.89
CA SER A 107 24.46 -56.58 -7.37
C SER A 107 25.35 -55.95 -8.44
N ASP A 108 26.65 -56.13 -8.15
CA ASP A 108 27.78 -56.26 -9.05
C ASP A 108 28.31 -55.00 -9.77
N ASN A 109 29.43 -54.47 -9.28
CA ASN A 109 30.76 -54.95 -9.69
C ASN A 109 31.81 -53.83 -9.59
N ALA A 110 33.00 -54.26 -9.19
CA ALA A 110 34.23 -53.52 -8.97
C ALA A 110 34.90 -52.98 -10.25
N SER A 111 35.63 -51.85 -10.08
CA SER A 111 37.00 -51.57 -10.56
C SER A 111 37.18 -50.04 -10.60
N VAL A 112 37.75 -49.38 -9.59
CA VAL A 112 39.20 -49.18 -9.38
C VAL A 112 39.90 -48.58 -10.61
N GLU A 113 40.06 -47.26 -10.55
CA GLU A 113 41.33 -46.51 -10.63
C GLU A 113 41.97 -46.19 -12.00
N SER A 114 42.25 -44.88 -12.14
CA SER A 114 43.32 -44.20 -12.91
C SER A 114 43.30 -44.37 -14.44
N ASP A 115 43.43 -43.33 -15.26
CA ASP A 115 44.53 -42.37 -15.24
C ASP A 115 44.28 -41.22 -16.25
N ALA A 116 45.15 -40.20 -16.16
CA ALA A 116 45.53 -39.24 -17.21
C ALA A 116 44.67 -37.98 -17.45
N ILE A 117 45.07 -36.95 -16.70
CA ILE A 117 45.03 -35.52 -17.02
C ILE A 117 45.60 -35.24 -18.43
N GLN A 118 44.88 -34.50 -19.30
CA GLN A 118 45.44 -33.29 -19.94
C GLN A 118 44.46 -32.49 -20.82
N SER A 119 44.58 -31.17 -20.65
CA SER A 119 44.45 -30.14 -21.69
C SER A 119 43.08 -29.48 -21.88
N GLN A 120 42.72 -28.66 -20.89
CA GLN A 120 42.21 -27.33 -21.22
C GLN A 120 43.35 -26.49 -21.80
N ARG A 121 43.33 -26.24 -23.12
CA ARG A 121 43.79 -24.95 -23.65
C ARG A 121 43.19 -24.67 -25.02
N LYS A 122 42.59 -23.48 -25.08
CA LYS A 122 42.62 -22.54 -26.21
C LYS A 122 41.42 -22.55 -27.15
N GLY A 123 40.71 -21.42 -27.13
CA GLY A 123 40.09 -20.85 -28.33
C GLY A 123 38.64 -20.46 -28.16
N ASN A 124 38.40 -19.32 -27.51
CA ASN A 124 37.22 -18.51 -27.84
C ASN A 124 37.56 -17.64 -29.06
N PRO A 125 36.87 -17.76 -30.19
CA PRO A 125 36.83 -16.71 -31.19
C PRO A 125 35.54 -15.89 -31.06
N SER A 126 35.71 -14.58 -30.89
CA SER A 126 34.69 -13.57 -31.16
C SER A 126 34.13 -13.68 -32.58
N GLY A 127 32.84 -13.42 -32.71
CA GLY A 127 32.13 -12.95 -33.91
C GLY A 127 30.68 -12.64 -33.46
N THR A 128 30.20 -11.39 -33.41
CA THR A 128 29.87 -10.50 -34.55
C THR A 128 28.93 -11.26 -35.51
N LEU A 129 27.63 -10.95 -35.61
CA LEU A 129 26.96 -9.66 -35.82
C LEU A 129 25.66 -9.53 -34.99
#